data_AF-A0A1G9YBU3-F1
#
_entry.id   AF-A0A1G9YBU3-F1
#
_cell.length_a   1.000
_cell.length_b   1.000
_cell.length_c   1.000
_cell.angle_alpha   90.00
_cell.angle_beta   90.00
_cell.angle_gamma   90.00
#
_symmetry.space_group_name_H-M   'P 1'
#
loop_
_entity.id
_entity.type
_entity.pdbx_description
1 polymer ?
#
loop_
_entity_poly.entity_id
_entity_poly.type
_entity_poly.pdbx_seq_one_letter_code
_entity_poly.pdbx_strand_id
1 'polypeptide(L)'
;MVVVEHVTRLSDRRSQTSSETFPDDTLEAIRSAVEAVSTSVFEDTAKHKEIGAFDASIADALPQYEYEGDAAGGYNPNCKLWSHLDFNYSVDLYNADERIAIEVEKSERKNISDDLLKFQKGYRTKKGGRPKIEFGCLVVPVNYRGSDNLYQHSLTKLDFMKGVLFIDDVAVIGYRDPRPD
;
A
#
# COMPACT_ATOMS: atom_id res chain seq x y z
N MET A 1 -7.05 13.72 13.14
CA MET A 1 -6.81 12.52 12.32
C MET A 1 -6.11 12.92 11.04
N VAL A 2 -5.49 11.97 10.34
CA VAL A 2 -4.86 12.19 9.04
C VAL A 2 -5.91 12.52 7.99
N VAL A 3 -5.54 13.38 7.03
CA VAL A 3 -6.41 13.76 5.91
C VAL A 3 -5.99 12.97 4.68
N VAL A 4 -6.92 12.24 4.06
CA VAL A 4 -6.73 11.70 2.71
C VAL A 4 -7.18 12.75 1.70
N GLU A 5 -6.29 13.12 0.79
CA GLU A 5 -6.57 14.14 -0.23
C GLU A 5 -6.97 13.54 -1.57
N HIS A 6 -6.42 12.37 -1.89
CA HIS A 6 -6.55 11.77 -3.19
C HIS A 6 -6.67 10.25 -3.11
N VAL A 7 -7.46 9.70 -4.02
CA VAL A 7 -7.53 8.27 -4.32
C VAL A 7 -7.55 8.13 -5.83
N THR A 8 -6.73 7.23 -6.39
CA THR A 8 -6.72 6.97 -7.84
C THR A 8 -6.44 5.50 -8.07
N ARG A 9 -7.18 4.90 -9.01
CA ARG A 9 -6.99 3.51 -9.42
C ARG A 9 -6.15 3.43 -10.69
N LEU A 10 -5.46 2.32 -10.89
CA LEU A 10 -4.79 2.01 -12.14
C LEU A 10 -5.82 1.89 -13.27
N SER A 11 -6.99 1.32 -12.99
CA SER A 11 -8.13 1.26 -13.92
C SER A 11 -8.57 2.62 -14.45
N ASP A 12 -8.49 3.70 -13.65
CA ASP A 12 -8.79 5.07 -14.10
C ASP A 12 -7.77 5.60 -15.13
N ARG A 13 -6.60 4.97 -15.23
CA ARG A 13 -5.44 5.45 -16.00
C ARG A 13 -5.06 4.57 -17.18
N ARG A 14 -5.66 3.39 -17.33
CA ARG A 14 -5.39 2.45 -18.43
C ARG A 14 -6.65 2.14 -19.22
N SER A 15 -6.49 1.83 -20.50
CA SER A 15 -7.61 1.53 -21.41
C SER A 15 -7.96 0.04 -21.50
N GLN A 16 -7.27 -0.82 -20.74
CA GLN A 16 -7.52 -2.26 -20.74
C GLN A 16 -8.81 -2.57 -19.97
N THR A 17 -9.73 -3.29 -20.62
CA THR A 17 -11.09 -3.59 -20.09
C THR A 17 -11.25 -5.01 -19.55
N SER A 18 -10.22 -5.86 -19.65
CA SER A 18 -10.30 -7.28 -19.28
C SER A 18 -9.98 -7.58 -17.81
N SER A 19 -9.63 -6.56 -17.04
CA SER A 19 -9.20 -6.70 -15.65
C SER A 19 -10.27 -6.17 -14.71
N GLU A 20 -10.42 -6.81 -13.55
CA GLU A 20 -11.38 -6.36 -12.55
C GLU A 20 -10.94 -5.04 -11.91
N THR A 21 -11.90 -4.20 -11.55
CA THR A 21 -11.65 -2.95 -10.84
C THR A 21 -11.53 -3.20 -9.35
N PHE A 22 -10.71 -2.41 -8.65
CA PHE A 22 -10.60 -2.48 -7.20
C PHE A 22 -12.00 -2.34 -6.55
N PRO A 23 -12.45 -3.29 -5.69
CA PRO A 23 -13.77 -3.23 -5.07
C PRO A 23 -14.01 -1.91 -4.32
N ASP A 24 -15.12 -1.22 -4.64
CA ASP A 24 -15.41 0.11 -4.10
C ASP A 24 -15.51 0.12 -2.57
N ASP A 25 -16.30 -0.77 -1.99
CA ASP A 25 -16.53 -0.86 -0.54
C ASP A 25 -15.23 -1.15 0.22
N THR A 26 -14.38 -2.03 -0.34
CA THR A 26 -13.09 -2.35 0.28
C THR A 26 -12.12 -1.18 0.19
N LEU A 27 -12.06 -0.47 -0.95
CA LEU A 27 -11.20 0.71 -1.06
C LEU A 27 -11.64 1.82 -0.11
N GLU A 28 -12.94 2.03 0.06
CA GLU A 28 -13.47 3.01 1.01
C GLU A 28 -13.17 2.61 2.46
N ALA A 29 -13.20 1.30 2.79
CA ALA A 29 -12.79 0.81 4.10
C ALA A 29 -11.29 1.09 4.38
N ILE A 30 -10.41 0.82 3.41
CA ILE A 30 -8.97 1.12 3.53
C ILE A 30 -8.76 2.64 3.68
N ARG A 31 -9.42 3.45 2.86
CA ARG A 31 -9.36 4.91 2.97
C ARG A 31 -9.80 5.37 4.35
N SER A 32 -10.93 4.87 4.85
CA SER A 32 -11.45 5.20 6.17
C SER A 32 -10.47 4.83 7.28
N ALA A 33 -9.78 3.69 7.15
CA ALA A 33 -8.74 3.28 8.10
C ALA A 33 -7.54 4.24 8.10
N VAL A 34 -7.10 4.72 6.93
CA VAL A 34 -6.04 5.74 6.82
C VAL A 34 -6.50 7.07 7.43
N GLU A 35 -7.72 7.51 7.14
CA GLU A 35 -8.33 8.72 7.72
C GLU A 35 -8.55 8.59 9.23
N ALA A 36 -8.68 7.39 9.78
CA ALA A 36 -8.87 7.16 11.22
C ALA A 36 -7.57 7.25 12.03
N VAL A 37 -6.40 7.34 11.38
CA VAL A 37 -5.13 7.43 12.12
C VAL A 37 -5.02 8.78 12.83
N SER A 38 -4.75 8.73 14.14
CA SER A 38 -4.53 9.93 14.94
C SER A 38 -3.28 10.69 14.49
N THR A 39 -3.35 12.02 14.50
CA THR A 39 -2.15 12.86 14.26
C THR A 39 -1.10 12.69 15.34
N SER A 40 -1.47 12.20 16.52
CA SER A 40 -0.53 11.90 17.61
C SER A 40 0.48 10.80 17.26
N VAL A 41 0.18 9.95 16.27
CA VAL A 41 1.13 8.95 15.73
C VAL A 41 2.37 9.62 15.11
N PHE A 42 2.26 10.90 14.74
CA PHE A 42 3.32 11.70 14.13
C PHE A 42 4.05 12.59 15.14
N GLU A 43 3.58 12.67 16.38
CA GLU A 43 4.22 13.42 17.46
C GLU A 43 5.61 12.83 17.75
N ASP A 44 6.53 13.68 18.20
CA ASP A 44 7.92 13.34 18.55
C ASP A 44 8.78 12.71 17.43
N THR A 45 8.26 12.58 16.21
CA THR A 45 8.99 12.06 15.06
C THR A 45 9.29 13.17 14.06
N ALA A 46 10.57 13.51 13.92
CA ALA A 46 11.02 14.51 12.95
C ALA A 46 10.52 14.19 11.53
N LYS A 47 10.23 15.22 10.73
CA LYS A 47 9.82 15.06 9.34
C LYS A 47 10.85 14.23 8.55
N HIS A 48 10.38 13.46 7.57
CA HIS A 48 11.19 12.53 6.76
C HIS A 48 11.83 11.37 7.52
N LYS A 49 11.45 11.17 8.79
CA LYS A 49 11.70 9.92 9.49
C LYS A 49 10.49 9.01 9.32
N GLU A 50 10.82 7.74 9.19
CA GLU A 50 9.87 6.64 9.16
C GLU A 50 9.07 6.58 10.46
N ILE A 51 7.77 6.34 10.33
CA ILE A 51 6.83 6.26 11.45
C ILE A 51 6.35 4.82 11.54
N GLY A 52 6.95 4.02 12.41
CA GLY A 52 6.61 2.59 12.55
C GLY A 52 5.19 2.34 13.07
N ALA A 53 4.58 3.30 13.79
CA ALA A 53 3.24 3.14 14.34
C ALA A 53 2.11 3.43 13.34
N PHE A 54 2.42 3.94 12.14
CA PHE A 54 1.41 4.40 11.19
C PHE A 54 0.66 3.23 10.54
N ASP A 55 1.38 2.27 9.99
CA ASP A 55 0.88 1.02 9.44
C ASP A 55 0.19 0.15 10.51
N ALA A 56 0.73 0.10 11.73
CA ALA A 56 0.06 -0.56 12.86
C ALA A 56 -1.31 0.06 13.17
N SER A 57 -1.40 1.40 13.17
CA SER A 57 -2.68 2.10 13.41
C SER A 57 -3.70 1.86 12.30
N ILE A 58 -3.25 1.72 11.05
CA ILE A 58 -4.12 1.35 9.92
C ILE A 58 -4.61 -0.09 10.11
N ALA A 59 -3.73 -1.01 10.52
CA ALA A 59 -4.08 -2.41 10.75
C ALA A 59 -5.10 -2.59 11.88
N ASP A 60 -5.00 -1.82 12.97
CA ASP A 60 -5.97 -1.84 14.07
C ASP A 60 -7.40 -1.50 13.59
N ALA A 61 -7.53 -0.67 12.55
CA ALA A 61 -8.81 -0.31 11.94
C ALA A 61 -9.26 -1.29 10.83
N LEU A 62 -8.42 -2.26 10.46
CA LEU A 62 -8.65 -3.25 9.41
C LEU A 62 -8.44 -4.68 9.96
N PRO A 63 -9.29 -5.17 10.89
CA PRO A 63 -9.07 -6.42 11.61
C PRO A 63 -9.07 -7.68 10.72
N GLN A 64 -9.57 -7.58 9.49
CA GLN A 64 -9.52 -8.64 8.47
C GLN A 64 -8.17 -8.71 7.72
N TYR A 65 -7.28 -7.76 7.96
CA TYR A 65 -5.93 -7.74 7.39
C TYR A 65 -4.93 -8.26 8.40
N GLU A 66 -4.06 -9.13 7.92
CA GLU A 66 -2.83 -9.50 8.62
C GLU A 66 -1.86 -8.31 8.56
N TYR A 67 -1.20 -8.01 9.67
CA TYR A 67 -0.18 -6.97 9.76
C TYR A 67 1.22 -7.59 9.83
N GLU A 68 2.18 -7.07 9.06
CA GLU A 68 3.54 -7.59 9.00
C GLU A 68 4.31 -7.38 10.31
N GLY A 69 4.13 -6.21 10.93
CA GLY A 69 4.83 -5.81 12.14
C GLY A 69 4.33 -6.62 13.34
N ASP A 70 5.13 -7.57 13.81
CA ASP A 70 4.86 -8.26 15.07
C ASP A 70 5.38 -7.44 16.26
N ALA A 71 4.52 -7.20 17.25
CA ALA A 71 4.88 -6.57 18.52
C ALA A 71 6.00 -7.33 19.28
N ALA A 72 6.19 -8.63 19.00
CA ALA A 72 7.25 -9.45 19.59
C ALA A 72 8.59 -9.43 18.81
N GLY A 73 8.70 -8.64 17.74
CA GLY A 73 9.95 -8.43 17.00
C GLY A 73 10.22 -9.43 15.87
N GLY A 74 9.19 -10.09 15.35
CA GLY A 74 9.24 -10.96 14.18
C GLY A 74 8.51 -10.39 12.94
N TYR A 75 8.53 -11.14 11.84
CA TYR A 75 7.71 -10.88 10.65
C TYR A 75 6.50 -11.82 10.68
N ASN A 76 5.27 -11.29 10.52
CA ASN A 76 4.09 -12.13 10.40
C ASN A 76 4.16 -12.98 9.09
N PRO A 77 4.23 -14.32 9.18
CA PRO A 77 4.35 -15.18 8.01
C PRO A 77 3.11 -15.14 7.10
N ASN A 78 1.97 -14.65 7.58
CA ASN A 78 0.77 -14.50 6.75
C ASN A 78 0.92 -13.37 5.72
N CYS A 79 1.70 -12.33 6.04
CA CYS A 79 2.05 -11.24 5.12
C CYS A 79 3.13 -11.63 4.11
N LYS A 80 3.79 -12.79 4.31
CA LYS A 80 4.78 -13.31 3.37
C LYS A 80 4.12 -13.77 2.06
N LEU A 81 4.49 -13.10 0.98
CA LEU A 81 4.00 -13.43 -0.35
C LEU A 81 4.83 -14.54 -1.00
N TRP A 82 6.15 -14.40 -1.02
CA TRP A 82 7.09 -15.44 -1.48
C TRP A 82 8.49 -15.21 -0.89
N SER A 83 9.42 -16.10 -1.19
CA SER A 83 10.83 -15.95 -0.85
C SER A 83 11.70 -16.21 -2.08
N HIS A 84 12.77 -15.45 -2.24
CA HIS A 84 13.77 -15.67 -3.29
C HIS A 84 15.16 -15.32 -2.76
N LEU A 85 16.13 -16.23 -2.94
CA LEU A 85 17.52 -16.08 -2.46
C LEU A 85 17.57 -15.66 -0.97
N ASP A 86 16.85 -16.40 -0.12
CA ASP A 86 16.75 -16.16 1.33
C ASP A 86 16.14 -14.81 1.75
N PHE A 87 15.66 -14.02 0.80
CA PHE A 87 14.88 -12.81 1.06
C PHE A 87 13.39 -13.12 1.05
N ASN A 88 12.69 -12.77 2.13
CA ASN A 88 11.24 -12.83 2.21
C ASN A 88 10.65 -11.55 1.60
N TYR A 89 9.78 -11.71 0.61
CA TYR A 89 8.98 -10.62 0.08
C TYR A 89 7.63 -10.64 0.78
N SER A 90 7.47 -9.69 1.67
CA SER A 90 6.26 -9.39 2.43
C SER A 90 5.72 -8.02 2.03
N VAL A 91 4.50 -7.76 2.49
CA VAL A 91 3.78 -6.49 2.38
C VAL A 91 3.33 -6.07 3.76
N ASP A 92 3.16 -4.76 3.99
CA ASP A 92 2.81 -4.24 5.32
C ASP A 92 1.48 -4.80 5.83
N LEU A 93 0.44 -4.87 4.99
CA LEU A 93 -0.83 -5.52 5.33
C LEU A 93 -1.34 -6.44 4.22
N TYR A 94 -1.99 -7.54 4.59
CA TYR A 94 -2.51 -8.51 3.64
C TYR A 94 -3.84 -9.15 4.05
N ASN A 95 -4.83 -9.10 3.17
CA ASN A 95 -6.09 -9.85 3.29
C ASN A 95 -6.06 -11.06 2.34
N ALA A 96 -5.99 -12.26 2.90
CA ALA A 96 -5.87 -13.48 2.13
C ALA A 96 -7.18 -13.93 1.44
N ASP A 97 -8.34 -13.52 1.95
CA ASP A 97 -9.63 -13.91 1.39
C ASP A 97 -9.98 -13.05 0.17
N GLU A 98 -9.75 -11.74 0.31
CA GLU A 98 -9.98 -10.75 -0.75
C GLU A 98 -8.79 -10.60 -1.70
N ARG A 99 -7.64 -11.23 -1.41
CA ARG A 99 -6.41 -11.16 -2.22
C ARG A 99 -5.89 -9.73 -2.38
N ILE A 100 -5.93 -8.95 -1.30
CA ILE A 100 -5.52 -7.54 -1.30
C ILE A 100 -4.24 -7.38 -0.50
N ALA A 101 -3.26 -6.72 -1.10
CA ALA A 101 -2.03 -6.32 -0.43
C ALA A 101 -1.95 -4.80 -0.30
N ILE A 102 -1.49 -4.32 0.84
CA ILE A 102 -1.28 -2.90 1.11
C ILE A 102 0.19 -2.67 1.46
N GLU A 103 0.79 -1.65 0.85
CA GLU A 103 2.11 -1.11 1.20
C GLU A 103 1.94 0.35 1.61
N VAL A 104 2.47 0.69 2.78
CA VAL A 104 2.36 1.99 3.43
C VAL A 104 3.72 2.67 3.37
N GLU A 105 3.84 3.58 2.41
CA GLU A 105 5.09 4.26 2.15
C GLU A 105 5.23 5.56 2.91
N LYS A 106 6.19 5.55 3.84
CA LYS A 106 6.44 6.62 4.81
C LYS A 106 7.67 7.45 4.45
N SER A 107 8.49 7.01 3.51
CA SER A 107 9.72 7.68 3.10
C SER A 107 10.18 7.33 1.68
N GLU A 108 10.91 8.23 1.02
CA GLU A 108 11.54 7.99 -0.29
C GLU A 108 12.62 6.91 -0.33
N ARG A 109 12.92 6.24 0.79
CA ARG A 109 13.95 5.19 0.84
C ARG A 109 13.57 3.99 -0.02
N LYS A 110 12.28 3.65 -0.08
CA LYS A 110 11.76 2.54 -0.86
C LYS A 110 11.32 3.05 -2.24
N ASN A 111 11.57 2.24 -3.25
CA ASN A 111 11.21 2.55 -4.62
C ASN A 111 9.80 2.01 -4.88
N ILE A 112 8.83 2.87 -5.19
CA ILE A 112 7.44 2.49 -5.52
C ILE A 112 7.38 1.38 -6.59
N SER A 113 8.34 1.36 -7.51
CA SER A 113 8.42 0.28 -8.50
C SER A 113 8.63 -1.11 -7.88
N ASP A 114 9.34 -1.21 -6.76
CA ASP A 114 9.54 -2.48 -6.07
C ASP A 114 8.21 -3.01 -5.50
N ASP A 115 7.37 -2.14 -4.94
CA ASP A 115 6.05 -2.52 -4.40
C ASP A 115 5.07 -2.90 -5.51
N LEU A 116 5.06 -2.15 -6.62
CA LEU A 116 4.30 -2.53 -7.81
C LEU A 116 4.74 -3.89 -8.38
N LEU A 117 6.05 -4.15 -8.41
CA LEU A 117 6.60 -5.44 -8.82
C LEU A 117 6.26 -6.55 -7.82
N LYS A 118 6.16 -6.24 -6.52
CA LYS A 118 5.68 -7.19 -5.53
C LYS A 118 4.24 -7.59 -5.83
N PHE A 119 3.34 -6.62 -6.05
CA PHE A 119 1.95 -6.91 -6.39
C PHE A 119 1.83 -7.76 -7.66
N GLN A 120 2.55 -7.41 -8.72
CA GLN A 120 2.57 -8.20 -9.96
C GLN A 120 3.09 -9.63 -9.76
N LYS A 121 4.14 -9.82 -8.94
CA LYS A 121 4.63 -11.16 -8.60
C LYS A 121 3.62 -11.95 -7.77
N GLY A 122 2.92 -11.29 -6.85
CA GLY A 122 1.80 -11.85 -6.11
C GLY A 122 0.67 -12.30 -7.04
N TYR A 123 0.38 -11.52 -8.08
CA TYR A 123 -0.62 -11.88 -9.08
C TYR A 123 -0.23 -13.13 -9.89
N ARG A 124 1.05 -13.22 -10.28
CA ARG A 124 1.58 -14.39 -11.00
C ARG A 124 1.70 -15.65 -10.15
N THR A 125 1.70 -15.51 -8.83
CA THR A 125 1.80 -16.62 -7.89
C THR A 125 0.40 -17.10 -7.53
N LYS A 126 0.07 -18.36 -7.81
CA LYS A 126 -1.28 -18.90 -7.50
C LYS A 126 -1.32 -19.64 -6.16
N LYS A 127 -2.40 -19.46 -5.41
CA LYS A 127 -2.76 -20.25 -4.22
C LYS A 127 -4.25 -20.59 -4.29
N GLY A 128 -4.57 -21.88 -4.27
CA GLY A 128 -5.96 -22.33 -4.41
C GLY A 128 -6.60 -21.97 -5.76
N GLY A 129 -5.81 -21.99 -6.85
CA GLY A 129 -6.29 -21.68 -8.20
C GLY A 129 -6.40 -20.19 -8.54
N ARG A 130 -6.43 -19.31 -7.54
CA ARG A 130 -6.45 -17.85 -7.69
C ARG A 130 -5.07 -17.23 -7.51
N PRO A 131 -4.79 -16.04 -8.08
CA PRO A 131 -3.65 -15.22 -7.70
C PRO A 131 -3.56 -15.03 -6.17
N LYS A 132 -2.34 -14.91 -5.63
CA LYS A 132 -2.16 -14.54 -4.20
C LYS A 132 -2.55 -13.08 -3.97
N ILE A 133 -2.31 -12.22 -4.95
CA ILE A 133 -2.74 -10.82 -4.93
C ILE A 133 -3.51 -10.57 -6.22
N GLU A 134 -4.76 -10.15 -6.10
CA GLU A 134 -5.58 -9.67 -7.22
C GLU A 134 -5.54 -8.13 -7.24
N PHE A 135 -5.52 -7.49 -6.07
CA PHE A 135 -5.49 -6.03 -5.95
C PHE A 135 -4.36 -5.53 -5.05
N GLY A 136 -3.67 -4.47 -5.47
CA GLY A 136 -2.65 -3.79 -4.66
C GLY A 136 -3.11 -2.41 -4.20
N CYS A 137 -2.68 -1.96 -3.03
CA CYS A 137 -2.93 -0.60 -2.54
C CYS A 137 -1.64 0.03 -2.04
N LEU A 138 -1.34 1.24 -2.52
CA LEU A 138 -0.26 2.08 -2.02
C LEU A 138 -0.86 3.19 -1.16
N VAL A 139 -0.39 3.34 0.08
CA VAL A 139 -0.71 4.47 0.95
C VAL A 139 0.52 5.36 1.05
N VAL A 140 0.47 6.57 0.52
CA VAL A 140 1.64 7.45 0.31
C VAL A 140 1.35 8.89 0.71
N PRO A 141 2.32 9.65 1.25
CA PRO A 141 2.11 11.05 1.57
C PRO A 141 2.10 11.94 0.32
N VAL A 142 1.27 12.98 0.32
CA VAL A 142 1.21 14.00 -0.75
C VAL A 142 2.24 15.12 -0.57
N ASN A 143 2.79 15.29 0.63
CA ASN A 143 3.63 16.42 1.05
C ASN A 143 4.93 15.97 1.76
N TYR A 144 5.56 14.89 1.28
CA TYR A 144 6.70 14.28 1.97
C TYR A 144 7.87 15.25 2.18
N ARG A 145 8.40 15.91 1.13
CA ARG A 145 9.52 16.89 1.22
C ARG A 145 9.19 18.21 0.55
N GLY A 146 8.36 19.05 1.17
CA GLY A 146 8.09 20.43 0.74
C GLY A 146 7.49 20.54 -0.69
N SER A 147 8.31 20.31 -1.71
CA SER A 147 7.93 20.12 -3.12
C SER A 147 7.69 18.65 -3.53
N ASP A 148 8.26 17.65 -2.83
CA ASP A 148 8.21 16.26 -3.29
C ASP A 148 6.90 15.58 -2.87
N ASN A 149 6.18 15.12 -3.89
CA ASN A 149 4.87 14.52 -3.77
C ASN A 149 4.97 13.03 -4.13
N LEU A 150 5.08 12.16 -3.11
CA LEU A 150 5.18 10.70 -3.30
C LEU A 150 3.94 10.13 -3.98
N TYR A 151 2.78 10.76 -3.77
CA TYR A 151 1.56 10.41 -4.51
C TYR A 151 1.72 10.62 -6.03
N GLN A 152 2.16 11.80 -6.48
CA GLN A 152 2.40 12.06 -7.90
C GLN A 152 3.53 11.21 -8.47
N HIS A 153 4.57 10.95 -7.68
CA HIS A 153 5.62 10.03 -8.08
C HIS A 153 5.05 8.62 -8.29
N SER A 154 4.20 8.14 -7.39
CA SER A 154 3.52 6.84 -7.51
C SER A 154 2.64 6.77 -8.75
N LEU A 155 1.86 7.82 -9.03
CA LEU A 155 1.05 7.90 -10.26
C LEU A 155 1.90 7.87 -11.53
N THR A 156 3.04 8.58 -11.54
CA THR A 156 3.99 8.58 -12.66
C THR A 156 4.55 7.18 -12.89
N LYS A 157 4.86 6.43 -11.82
CA LYS A 157 5.31 5.04 -11.92
C LYS A 157 4.21 4.11 -12.37
N LEU A 158 2.98 4.26 -11.88
CA LEU A 158 1.81 3.54 -12.39
C LEU A 158 1.66 3.76 -13.90
N ASP A 159 1.72 5.01 -14.37
CA ASP A 159 1.60 5.32 -15.80
C ASP A 159 2.72 4.71 -16.64
N PHE A 160 3.95 4.71 -16.13
CA PHE A 160 5.08 4.08 -16.79
C PHE A 160 4.90 2.56 -16.90
N MET A 161 4.38 1.93 -15.83
CA MET A 161 4.29 0.48 -15.73
C MET A 161 2.95 -0.10 -16.20
N LYS A 162 1.90 0.70 -16.41
CA LYS A 162 0.53 0.19 -16.68
C LYS A 162 0.42 -0.76 -17.88
N GLY A 163 1.29 -0.63 -18.88
CA GLY A 163 1.32 -1.52 -20.04
C GLY A 163 1.97 -2.89 -19.76
N VAL A 164 2.67 -3.05 -18.63
CA VAL A 164 3.39 -4.26 -18.23
C VAL A 164 2.97 -4.82 -16.87
N LEU A 165 2.12 -4.09 -16.13
CA LEU A 165 1.49 -4.55 -14.89
C LEU A 165 0.34 -5.50 -15.21
N PHE A 166 0.59 -6.78 -15.02
CA PHE A 166 -0.42 -7.83 -15.10
C PHE A 166 -0.96 -8.08 -13.68
N ILE A 167 -1.96 -7.29 -13.29
CA ILE A 167 -2.72 -7.35 -12.05
C ILE A 167 -4.12 -6.79 -12.30
N ASP A 168 -5.12 -7.20 -11.52
CA ASP A 168 -6.49 -6.73 -11.69
C ASP A 168 -6.59 -5.24 -11.41
N ASP A 169 -6.17 -4.72 -10.26
CA ASP A 169 -6.08 -3.27 -10.08
C ASP A 169 -5.03 -2.87 -9.04
N VAL A 170 -4.66 -1.59 -9.08
CA VAL A 170 -3.84 -0.96 -8.03
C VAL A 170 -4.47 0.36 -7.64
N ALA A 171 -4.79 0.56 -6.37
CA ALA A 171 -5.20 1.84 -5.83
C ALA A 171 -4.00 2.58 -5.22
N VAL A 172 -3.97 3.90 -5.35
CA VAL A 172 -3.04 4.79 -4.65
C VAL A 172 -3.86 5.75 -3.81
N ILE A 173 -3.62 5.76 -2.50
CA ILE A 173 -4.22 6.65 -1.51
C ILE A 173 -3.17 7.67 -1.09
N GLY A 174 -3.45 8.95 -1.36
CA GLY A 174 -2.61 10.08 -1.00
C GLY A 174 -3.08 10.70 0.32
N TYR A 175 -2.27 10.59 1.37
CA TYR A 175 -2.54 11.23 2.66
C TYR A 175 -1.68 12.47 2.88
N ARG A 176 -2.16 13.44 3.66
CA ARG A 176 -1.35 14.59 4.11
C ARG A 176 -0.66 14.24 5.41
N ASP A 177 0.67 14.24 5.39
CA ASP A 177 1.49 14.19 6.59
C ASP A 177 1.23 15.48 7.41
N PRO A 178 0.77 15.37 8.67
CA PRO A 178 0.40 16.52 9.49
C PRO A 178 1.61 17.27 10.07
N ARG A 179 2.83 16.75 9.93
CA ARG A 179 4.03 17.39 10.47
C ARG A 179 4.33 18.70 9.72
N PRO A 180 4.71 19.78 10.44
CA PRO A 180 5.04 21.06 9.81
C PRO A 180 6.25 20.94 8.88
N ASP A 181 6.31 21.81 7.86
CA ASP A 181 7.47 21.97 6.97
C ASP A 181 8.72 22.44 7.68
#